data_AF-A0A927PAP3-F1
#
_entry.id   AF-A0A927PAP3-F1
#
_cell.length_a   1.000
_cell.length_b   1.000
_cell.length_c   1.000
_cell.angle_alpha   90.00
_cell.angle_beta   90.00
_cell.angle_gamma   90.00
#
_symmetry.space_group_name_H-M   'P 1'
#
loop_
_entity.id
_entity.type
_entity.pdbx_description
1 polymer ?
#
loop_
_entity_poly.entity_id
_entity_poly.type
_entity_poly.pdbx_seq_one_letter_code
_entity_poly.pdbx_strand_id
1 'polypeptide(L)' 'MPEKEIAAIAENARIIVSGYAFTRRADGLVSILNLGHPDCAMVVDMEGNLIETNMDPIEQRIVMELCRRNLQFMEDEDA' A
#
# COMPACT_ATOMS: atom_id res chain seq x y z
N MET A 1 -6.02 -12.31 -9.29
CA MET A 1 -6.66 -11.07 -9.81
C MET A 1 -6.34 -10.91 -11.31
N PRO A 2 -7.28 -10.49 -12.19
CA PRO A 2 -7.02 -10.22 -13.61
C PRO A 2 -6.06 -9.03 -13.84
N GLU A 3 -5.29 -9.06 -14.93
CA GLU A 3 -4.30 -8.03 -15.27
C GLU A 3 -4.91 -6.61 -15.35
N LYS A 4 -6.11 -6.49 -15.93
CA LYS A 4 -6.81 -5.21 -16.04
C LYS A 4 -7.15 -4.59 -14.68
N GLU A 5 -7.44 -5.41 -13.67
CA GLU A 5 -7.71 -4.93 -12.31
C GLU A 5 -6.43 -4.48 -11.62
N ILE A 6 -5.33 -5.22 -11.80
CA ILE A 6 -4.00 -4.83 -11.30
C ILE A 6 -3.58 -3.48 -11.91
N ALA A 7 -3.77 -3.31 -13.22
CA ALA A 7 -3.48 -2.06 -13.92
C ALA A 7 -4.31 -0.91 -13.36
N ALA A 8 -5.62 -1.11 -13.13
CA ALA A 8 -6.46 -0.09 -12.53
C ALA A 8 -6.01 0.28 -11.10
N ILE A 9 -5.55 -0.68 -10.31
CA ILE A 9 -5.01 -0.40 -8.97
C ILE A 9 -3.72 0.41 -9.07
N ALA A 10 -2.82 0.07 -9.99
CA ALA A 10 -1.60 0.82 -10.22
C ALA A 10 -1.89 2.26 -10.70
N GLU A 11 -2.88 2.45 -11.58
CA GLU A 11 -3.31 3.77 -12.06
C GLU A 11 -3.91 4.65 -10.94
N ASN A 12 -4.63 4.04 -10.00
CA ASN A 12 -5.25 4.74 -8.87
C ASN A 12 -4.34 4.84 -7.64
N ALA A 13 -3.16 4.23 -7.67
CA ALA A 13 -2.20 4.31 -6.59
C ALA A 13 -1.65 5.73 -6.47
N ARG A 14 -1.53 6.23 -5.24
CA ARG A 14 -0.90 7.53 -4.99
C ARG A 14 0.61 7.46 -5.20
N ILE A 15 1.22 6.36 -4.75
CA ILE A 15 2.63 6.04 -5.03
C ILE A 15 2.78 4.55 -5.30
N ILE A 16 3.80 4.20 -6.09
CA ILE A 16 4.24 2.82 -6.28
C ILE A 16 5.72 2.73 -5.90
N VAL A 17 6.05 1.84 -4.97
CA VAL A 17 7.42 1.67 -4.47
C VAL A 17 7.79 0.18 -4.52
N SER A 18 8.84 -0.15 -5.27
CA SER A 18 9.34 -1.52 -5.39
C SER A 18 8.28 -2.56 -5.77
N GLY A 19 7.30 -2.16 -6.59
CA GLY A 19 6.20 -3.04 -7.03
C GLY A 19 5.00 -3.09 -6.07
N TYR A 20 5.03 -2.34 -4.97
CA TYR A 20 3.88 -2.18 -4.07
C TYR A 20 3.13 -0.89 -4.37
N ALA A 21 1.83 -0.99 -4.61
CA ALA A 21 0.94 0.14 -4.83
C ALA A 21 0.33 0.61 -3.51
N PHE A 22 0.47 1.90 -3.20
CA PHE A 22 -0.10 2.53 -2.02
C PHE A 22 -1.32 3.35 -2.43
N THR A 23 -2.48 3.01 -1.88
CA THR A 23 -3.76 3.64 -2.22
C THR A 23 -4.41 4.16 -0.94
N ARG A 24 -4.79 5.44 -0.93
CA ARG A 24 -5.53 6.02 0.19
C ARG A 24 -7.00 5.62 0.09
N ARG A 25 -7.55 5.13 1.19
CA ARG A 25 -8.95 4.73 1.31
C ARG A 25 -9.79 5.91 1.81
N ALA A 26 -11.10 5.84 1.55
CA ALA A 26 -12.05 6.85 2.00
C ALA A 26 -12.20 6.91 3.53
N ASP A 27 -11.84 5.84 4.25
CA ASP A 27 -11.85 5.76 5.72
C ASP A 27 -10.57 6.31 6.38
N GLY A 28 -9.65 6.87 5.59
CA GLY A 28 -8.40 7.44 6.06
C GLY A 28 -7.26 6.44 6.23
N LEU A 29 -7.47 5.15 5.90
CA LEU A 29 -6.41 4.14 5.90
C LEU A 29 -5.65 4.11 4.57
N VAL A 30 -4.51 3.42 4.56
CA VAL A 30 -3.72 3.17 3.36
C VAL A 30 -3.68 1.68 3.07
N SER A 31 -4.13 1.30 1.88
CA SER A 31 -3.96 -0.06 1.33
C SER A 31 -2.65 -0.15 0.57
N ILE A 32 -1.87 -1.18 0.87
CA ILE A 32 -0.59 -1.48 0.23
C ILE A 32 -0.72 -2.86 -0.42
N LEU A 33 -0.67 -2.92 -1.75
CA LEU A 33 -0.86 -4.14 -2.52
C LEU A 33 0.40 -4.49 -3.32
N ASN A 34 0.81 -5.75 -3.29
CA ASN A 34 1.88 -6.25 -4.16
C ASN A 34 1.34 -6.44 -5.59
N LEU A 35 1.76 -5.62 -6.55
CA LEU A 35 1.28 -5.73 -7.94
C LEU A 35 1.75 -7.02 -8.64
N GLY A 36 2.86 -7.61 -8.20
CA GLY A 36 3.37 -8.89 -8.70
C GLY A 36 2.73 -10.11 -8.04
N HIS A 37 2.16 -9.94 -6.85
CA HIS A 37 1.45 -10.97 -6.09
C HIS A 37 0.20 -10.36 -5.43
N PRO A 38 -0.86 -10.04 -6.19
CA PRO A 38 -2.00 -9.26 -5.72
C PRO A 38 -2.89 -10.00 -4.70
N ASP A 39 -2.55 -11.24 -4.35
CA ASP A 39 -3.16 -11.95 -3.24
C ASP A 39 -2.52 -11.55 -1.89
N CYS A 40 -1.43 -10.77 -1.91
CA CYS A 40 -0.70 -10.26 -0.73
C CYS A 40 -0.94 -8.75 -0.56
N ALA A 41 -1.55 -8.38 0.57
CA ALA A 41 -1.93 -7.01 0.88
C ALA A 41 -1.71 -6.68 2.36
N MET A 42 -1.49 -5.39 2.64
CA MET A 42 -1.33 -4.84 3.97
C MET A 42 -2.13 -3.53 4.08
N VAL A 43 -2.75 -3.29 5.23
CA VAL A 43 -3.45 -2.05 5.53
C VAL A 43 -2.83 -1.40 6.75
N VAL A 44 -2.53 -0.12 6.64
CA VAL A 44 -1.97 0.70 7.72
C VAL A 44 -2.80 1.97 7.92
N ASP A 45 -2.71 2.59 9.09
CA ASP A 45 -3.18 3.96 9.29
C ASP A 45 -2.14 5.00 8.81
N MET A 46 -2.50 6.29 8.90
CA MET A 46 -1.61 7.40 8.52
C MET A 46 -0.44 7.61 9.49
N GLU A 47 -0.42 6.96 10.65
CA GLU A 47 0.73 6.93 11.56
C GLU A 47 1.69 5.77 11.22
N GLY A 48 1.29 4.89 10.31
CA GLY A 48 2.07 3.71 9.89
C GLY A 48 1.89 2.51 10.82
N ASN A 49 0.85 2.51 11.67
CA ASN A 49 0.48 1.35 12.46
C ASN A 49 -0.22 0.32 11.57
N LEU A 50 0.13 -0.95 11.75
CA LEU A 50 -0.47 -2.06 11.02
C LEU A 50 -1.89 -2.33 11.54
N ILE A 51 -2.86 -2.33 10.64
CA ILE A 51 -4.26 -2.68 10.93
C ILE A 51 -4.51 -4.15 10.60
N GLU A 52 -4.18 -4.58 9.39
CA GLU A 52 -4.34 -5.96 8.94
C GLU A 52 -3.37 -6.31 7.81
N THR A 53 -3.04 -7.59 7.69
CA THR A 53 -2.20 -8.12 6.61
C THR A 53 -2.43 -9.61 6.45
N ASN A 54 -2.28 -10.10 5.22
CA ASN A 54 -2.17 -11.52 4.92
C ASN A 54 -0.78 -11.91 4.38
N MET A 55 0.17 -10.97 4.40
CA MET A 55 1.56 -11.20 4.02
C MET A 55 2.25 -12.10 5.05
N ASP A 56 3.25 -12.87 4.60
CA ASP A 56 4.09 -13.63 5.51
C ASP A 56 4.98 -12.69 6.37
N PRO A 57 5.53 -13.16 7.51
CA PRO A 57 6.30 -12.31 8.41
C PRO A 57 7.54 -11.62 7.80
N ILE A 58 8.16 -12.22 6.78
CA ILE A 58 9.32 -11.66 6.10
C ILE A 58 8.87 -10.54 5.16
N GLU A 59 7.86 -10.81 4.32
CA GLU A 59 7.29 -9.80 3.43
C GLU A 59 6.73 -8.62 4.24
N GLN A 60 5.94 -8.90 5.27
CA GLN A 60 5.39 -7.88 6.18
C GLN A 60 6.50 -6.95 6.71
N ARG A 61 7.63 -7.51 7.15
CA ARG A 61 8.73 -6.69 7.68
C ARG A 61 9.31 -5.75 6.63
N ILE A 62 9.48 -6.23 5.40
CA ILE A 62 9.99 -5.43 4.28
C ILE A 62 8.99 -4.31 3.94
N VAL A 63 7.71 -4.64 3.78
CA VAL A 63 6.68 -3.66 3.39
C VAL A 63 6.46 -2.63 4.50
N MET A 64 6.57 -3.01 5.78
CA MET A 64 6.52 -2.04 6.89
C MET A 64 7.68 -1.03 6.83
N GLU A 65 8.87 -1.44 6.40
CA GLU A 65 10.00 -0.52 6.21
C GLU A 65 9.78 0.41 5.02
N LEU A 66 9.26 -0.12 3.90
CA LEU A 66 8.85 0.69 2.76
C LEU A 66 7.78 1.70 3.14
N CYS A 67 6.78 1.28 3.92
CA CYS A 67 5.71 2.14 4.39
C CYS A 67 6.26 3.31 5.21
N ARG A 68 7.04 3.03 6.27
CA ARG A 68 7.61 4.07 7.14
C ARG A 68 8.41 5.13 6.38
N ARG A 69 9.09 4.75 5.29
CA ARG A 69 9.92 5.66 4.49
C ARG A 69 9.11 6.51 3.50
N ASN A 70 7.90 6.10 3.16
CA ASN A 70 7.13 6.69 2.06
C ASN A 70 5.76 7.21 2.46
N LEU A 71 5.31 6.96 3.71
CA LEU A 71 3.97 7.37 4.16
C LEU A 71 3.74 8.88 4.09
N GLN A 72 4.80 9.68 4.26
CA GLN A 72 4.75 11.14 4.09
C GLN A 72 4.23 11.59 2.70
N PHE A 73 4.34 10.76 1.66
CA PHE A 73 3.82 11.07 0.32
C PHE A 73 2.31 10.73 0.18
N MET A 74 1.70 10.17 1.22
CA MET A 74 0.28 9.83 1.28
C MET A 74 -0.60 10.96 1.84
N GLU A 75 0.00 11.99 2.45
CA GLU A 75 -0.69 13.18 2.95
C GLU A 75 -1.16 14.05 1.78
N ASP A 76 -2.31 14.72 1.93
CA ASP A 76 -2.81 15.66 0.92
C ASP A 76 -1.96 16.93 0.91
N GLU A 77 -1.64 17.44 -0.28
CA GLU A 77 -1.08 18.78 -0.48
C GLU A 77 -2.21 19.81 -0.35
N ASP A 78 -2.92 19.84 0.79
CA ASP A 78 -3.81 20.96 1.09
C ASP A 78 -2.97 22.05 1.77
N ALA A 79 -2.36 22.91 0.94
CA ALA A 79 -1.77 24.21 1.30
C ALA A 79 -2.44 25.34 0.51
#